data_AF-A0A2L2Z4M5-F1
#
_entry.id   AF-A0A2L2Z4M5-F1
#
_cell.length_a   1.000
_cell.length_b   1.000
_cell.length_c   1.000
_cell.angle_alpha   90.00
_cell.angle_beta   90.00
_cell.angle_gamma   90.00
#
_symmetry.space_group_name_H-M   'P 1'
#
loop_
_entity.id
_entity.type
_entity.pdbx_description
1 polymer ?
#
loop_
_entity_poly.entity_id
_entity_poly.type
_entity_poly.pdbx_seq_one_letter_code
_entity_poly.pdbx_strand_id
1 'polypeptide(L)' 'CVPAMGTFPVPDTIPEYIAFLVSGLTASICLDNCGRILAGETVLITAAAGGTGNIAVKWAKAAECRVSGSCGQ' A
#
# COMPACT_ATOMS: atom_id res chain seq x y z
N CYS A 1 24.79 10.29 -4.74
CA CYS A 1 24.03 11.30 -5.49
C CYS A 1 22.87 10.61 -6.20
N VAL A 2 21.63 11.11 -6.07
CA VAL A 2 20.46 10.60 -6.81
C VAL A 2 20.06 11.64 -7.87
N PRO A 3 19.66 11.24 -9.09
CA PRO A 3 19.11 12.15 -10.08
C PRO A 3 17.84 12.83 -9.54
N ALA A 4 17.62 14.11 -9.84
CA ALA A 4 16.39 14.82 -9.46
C ALA A 4 15.13 14.17 -10.09
N MET A 5 15.31 13.50 -11.23
CA MET A 5 14.27 12.70 -11.86
C MET A 5 14.04 11.43 -11.05
N GLY A 6 12.91 11.37 -10.33
CA GLY A 6 12.56 10.25 -9.44
C GLY A 6 12.62 10.58 -7.94
N THR A 7 12.96 11.81 -7.57
CA THR A 7 12.80 12.29 -6.18
C THR A 7 11.40 12.86 -5.97
N PHE A 8 10.82 12.58 -4.81
CA PHE A 8 9.53 13.12 -4.41
C PHE A 8 9.72 14.12 -3.26
N PRO A 9 9.07 15.29 -3.30
CA PRO A 9 9.06 16.19 -2.16
C PRO A 9 8.30 15.52 -1.01
N VAL A 10 8.94 15.45 0.16
CA VAL A 10 8.31 14.96 1.40
C VAL A 10 8.20 16.11 2.40
N PRO A 11 7.10 16.18 3.17
CA PRO A 11 6.87 17.29 4.10
C PRO A 11 7.79 17.27 5.33
N ASP A 12 8.30 16.08 5.71
CA ASP A 12 9.22 15.91 6.83
C ASP A 12 10.13 14.69 6.59
N THR A 13 11.25 14.60 7.29
CA THR A 13 12.23 13.51 7.21
C THR A 13 11.94 12.42 8.24
N ILE A 14 10.74 11.84 8.18
CA ILE A 14 10.35 10.72 9.04
C ILE A 14 10.51 9.37 8.30
N PRO A 15 10.94 8.29 8.98
CA PRO A 15 11.20 6.99 8.36
C PRO A 15 10.00 6.38 7.62
N GLU A 16 8.79 6.70 8.04
CA GLU A 16 7.53 6.17 7.51
C GLU A 16 7.36 6.50 6.03
N TYR A 17 7.80 7.68 5.58
CA TYR A 17 7.70 8.07 4.17
C TYR A 17 8.55 7.20 3.25
N ILE A 18 9.66 6.64 3.76
CA ILE A 18 10.51 5.75 2.98
C ILE A 18 9.76 4.46 2.62
N ALA A 19 8.95 3.94 3.55
CA ALA A 19 8.13 2.75 3.30
C ALA A 19 7.08 2.99 2.19
N PHE A 20 6.55 4.22 2.07
CA PHE A 20 5.59 4.53 1.01
C PHE A 20 6.19 4.49 -0.40
N LEU A 21 7.47 4.78 -0.57
CA LEU A 21 8.13 4.81 -1.89
C LEU A 21 8.08 3.46 -2.62
N VAL A 22 8.16 2.35 -1.88
CA VAL A 22 8.11 1.01 -2.49
C VAL A 22 6.84 0.30 -2.08
N SER A 23 6.63 0.08 -0.78
CA SER A 23 5.47 -0.66 -0.28
C SER A 23 4.16 0.08 -0.54
N GLY A 24 4.12 1.41 -0.36
CA GLY A 24 2.93 2.21 -0.66
C GLY A 24 2.58 2.23 -2.14
N LEU A 25 3.54 2.59 -3.01
CA LEU A 25 3.34 2.60 -4.46
C LEU A 25 2.96 1.20 -5.00
N THR A 26 3.56 0.14 -4.46
CA THR A 26 3.21 -1.24 -4.85
C THR A 26 1.77 -1.55 -4.47
N ALA A 27 1.35 -1.23 -3.25
CA ALA A 27 -0.01 -1.47 -2.78
C ALA A 27 -1.04 -0.69 -3.62
N SER A 28 -0.78 0.59 -3.93
CA SER A 28 -1.70 1.41 -4.74
C SER A 28 -1.80 0.90 -6.17
N ILE A 29 -0.68 0.62 -6.84
CA ILE A 29 -0.70 0.11 -8.21
C ILE A 29 -1.39 -1.26 -8.26
N CYS A 30 -1.10 -2.16 -7.31
CA CYS A 30 -1.74 -3.46 -7.26
C CYS A 30 -3.25 -3.36 -7.04
N LEU A 31 -3.73 -2.51 -6.14
CA LEU A 31 -5.16 -2.42 -5.82
C LEU A 31 -5.94 -1.60 -6.86
N ASP A 32 -5.39 -0.47 -7.29
CA ASP A 32 -6.10 0.48 -8.14
C ASP A 32 -5.95 0.13 -9.63
N ASN A 33 -4.75 -0.28 -10.08
CA ASN A 33 -4.49 -0.50 -11.51
C ASN A 33 -4.63 -1.97 -11.93
N CYS A 34 -4.06 -2.87 -11.14
CA CYS A 34 -4.08 -4.32 -11.45
C CYS A 34 -5.39 -4.97 -10.98
N GLY A 35 -5.75 -4.75 -9.71
CA GLY A 35 -6.91 -5.33 -9.06
C GLY A 35 -8.21 -4.58 -9.35
N ARG A 36 -8.12 -3.27 -9.62
CA ARG A 36 -9.25 -2.36 -9.91
C ARG A 36 -10.40 -2.53 -8.93
N ILE A 37 -10.06 -2.53 -7.64
CA ILE A 37 -11.02 -2.80 -6.58
C ILE A 37 -12.15 -1.77 -6.59
N LEU A 38 -13.36 -2.24 -6.30
CA LEU A 38 -14.56 -1.41 -6.19
C LEU A 38 -15.15 -1.47 -4.78
N ALA A 39 -15.81 -0.39 -4.38
CA ALA A 39 -16.50 -0.32 -3.09
C ALA A 39 -17.46 -1.51 -2.90
N GLY A 40 -17.44 -2.11 -1.72
CA GLY A 40 -18.24 -3.29 -1.39
C GLY A 40 -17.65 -4.64 -1.82
N GLU A 41 -16.57 -4.66 -2.60
CA GLU A 41 -15.88 -5.92 -2.93
C GLU A 41 -15.12 -6.49 -1.73
N THR A 42 -14.82 -7.78 -1.78
CA THR A 42 -14.03 -8.46 -0.75
C THR A 42 -12.62 -8.73 -1.26
N VAL A 43 -11.61 -8.23 -0.54
CA VAL A 43 -10.20 -8.34 -0.89
C VAL A 43 -9.48 -9.22 0.14
N LEU A 44 -8.74 -10.24 -0.33
CA LEU A 44 -7.87 -11.08 0.49
C LEU A 44 -6.43 -10.59 0.39
N ILE A 45 -5.83 -10.25 1.53
CA ILE A 45 -4.44 -9.78 1.61
C ILE A 45 -3.59 -10.80 2.37
N THR A 46 -2.59 -11.37 1.70
CA THR A 46 -1.60 -12.24 2.34
C THR A 46 -0.46 -11.42 2.94
N ALA A 47 0.19 -11.96 3.97
CA ALA A 47 1.19 -11.24 4.76
C ALA A 47 0.68 -9.85 5.23
N ALA A 48 -0.59 -9.79 5.66
CA ALA A 48 -1.30 -8.55 5.97
C ALA A 48 -0.64 -7.70 7.08
N ALA A 49 0.17 -8.31 7.95
CA ALA A 49 0.93 -7.64 9.00
C ALA A 49 2.36 -7.22 8.56
N GLY A 50 2.76 -7.51 7.32
CA GLY A 50 4.06 -7.11 6.76
C GLY A 50 4.08 -5.65 6.30
N GLY A 51 5.23 -5.19 5.81
CA GLY A 51 5.42 -3.79 5.39
C GLY A 51 4.41 -3.32 4.33
N THR A 52 4.31 -4.04 3.21
CA THR A 52 3.33 -3.74 2.15
C THR A 52 1.92 -4.15 2.54
N GLY A 53 1.76 -5.32 3.16
CA GLY A 53 0.44 -5.87 3.52
C GLY A 53 -0.35 -4.93 4.43
N ASN A 54 0.29 -4.31 5.41
CA ASN A 54 -0.38 -3.39 6.33
C ASN A 54 -0.85 -2.11 5.61
N ILE A 55 -0.06 -1.60 4.66
CA ILE A 55 -0.47 -0.45 3.84
C ILE A 55 -1.63 -0.84 2.92
N ALA A 56 -1.56 -2.01 2.27
CA ALA A 56 -2.62 -2.51 1.39
C ALA A 56 -3.95 -2.72 2.13
N VAL A 57 -3.93 -3.20 3.39
CA VAL A 57 -5.14 -3.34 4.21
C VAL A 57 -5.79 -1.99 4.45
N LYS A 58 -4.99 -0.96 4.79
CA LYS A 58 -5.49 0.40 5.00
C LYS A 58 -6.03 1.00 3.71
N TRP A 59 -5.35 0.77 2.59
CA TRP A 59 -5.76 1.24 1.27
C TRP A 59 -7.10 0.64 0.84
N ALA A 60 -7.25 -0.68 0.92
CA ALA A 60 -8.49 -1.37 0.57
C ALA A 60 -9.67 -0.97 1.48
N LYS A 61 -9.42 -0.74 2.78
CA LYS A 61 -10.44 -0.19 3.68
C LYS A 61 -10.85 1.25 3.31
N ALA A 62 -9.90 2.08 2.89
CA ALA A 62 -10.18 3.43 2.42
C ALA A 62 -11.00 3.43 1.12
N ALA A 63 -10.84 2.40 0.27
CA ALA A 63 -11.66 2.14 -0.90
C ALA A 63 -13.01 1.46 -0.60
N GLU A 64 -13.46 1.46 0.66
CA GLU A 64 -14.73 0.87 1.12
C GLU A 64 -14.88 -0.63 0.80
N CYS A 65 -13.76 -1.36 0.68
CA CYS A 65 -13.77 -2.79 0.47
C CYS A 65 -13.78 -3.56 1.80
N ARG A 66 -14.34 -4.76 1.79
CA ARG A 66 -14.23 -5.72 2.90
C ARG A 66 -12.89 -6.43 2.83
N VAL A 67 -12.05 -6.28 3.86
CA VAL A 67 -10.69 -6.84 3.86
C VAL A 67 -10.59 -8.05 4.79
N SER A 68 -10.09 -9.16 4.24
CA SER A 68 -9.67 -10.35 4.99
C SER A 68 -8.16 -10.51 4.84
N GLY A 69 -7.44 -10.79 5.93
CA GLY A 69 -5.99 -10.88 5.92
C GLY A 69 -5.47 -12.19 6.51
N SER A 70 -4.44 -12.77 5.90
CA SER A 70 -3.65 -13.84 6.52
C SER A 70 -2.25 -13.34 6.87
N CYS A 71 -1.74 -13.77 8.02
CA CYS A 71 -0.37 -13.53 8.45
C CYS A 71 0.22 -14.85 8.98
N GLY A 72 1.47 -15.13 8.62
CA GLY A 72 2.28 -16.19 9.23
C GLY A 72 3.26 -15.60 10.24
N GLN A 73 3.67 -16.40 11.22
CA GLN A 73 4.81 -16.08 12.08
C GLN A 73 6.12 -16.11 11.29
#